data_AF-A0A0N0N794-F1
#
_entry.id   AF-A0A0N0N794-F1
#
_cell.length_a   1.000
_cell.length_b   1.000
_cell.length_c   1.000
_cell.angle_alpha   90.00
_cell.angle_beta   90.00
_cell.angle_gamma   90.00
#
_symmetry.space_group_name_H-M   'P 1'
#
loop_
_entity.id
_entity.type
_entity.pdbx_description
1 polymer ?
#
loop_
_entity_poly.entity_id
_entity_poly.type
_entity_poly.pdbx_seq_one_letter_code
_entity_poly.pdbx_strand_id
1 'polypeptide(L)'
;MKAEEKAGPMGPPCTGVGAAGGATRRGSGAEQAAVLATPPRTALEPAGTPTKPPRAVVEPTDARQRAAGPEAKPKPTSGAPEPRRRSRRGSGTGRPESLPARIGTADPEAAQTAPQPPRPPSGLVTALAAELTRRADQDRDVTRRARTAPASRRRRDIDECRAGNAEALAVIVRRYGWPTAELVGVPASTAALMILLHAPDADFRLACLDLIARAAADGHCPAVHHAYIADHCAVDLGEPQFYGTRIDPETFRPYPVRCPEGLDERRRDVGLAPLEEQLRTLRLVR
;
A
#
# COMPACT_ATOMS: atom_id res chain seq x y z
N MET A 1 26.33 -26.88 -23.60
CA MET A 1 26.86 -25.82 -22.74
C MET A 1 25.78 -25.50 -21.72
N LYS A 2 25.96 -25.92 -20.46
CA LYS A 2 25.03 -25.66 -19.36
C LYS A 2 25.28 -24.25 -18.83
N ALA A 3 24.24 -23.42 -18.75
CA ALA A 3 24.29 -22.16 -18.05
C ALA A 3 23.89 -22.43 -16.60
N GLU A 4 24.82 -22.22 -15.67
CA GLU A 4 24.58 -22.24 -14.23
C GLU A 4 23.83 -20.97 -13.82
N GLU A 5 22.65 -21.16 -13.24
CA GLU A 5 21.86 -20.14 -12.58
C GLU A 5 22.43 -19.94 -11.17
N LYS A 6 23.05 -18.78 -10.92
CA LYS A 6 23.56 -18.40 -9.59
C LYS A 6 22.40 -18.06 -8.67
N ALA A 7 22.10 -18.95 -7.73
CA ALA A 7 21.26 -18.67 -6.57
C ALA A 7 21.88 -17.55 -5.72
N GLY A 8 21.11 -16.48 -5.48
CA GLY A 8 21.44 -15.43 -4.51
C GLY A 8 21.35 -15.93 -3.06
N PRO A 9 21.95 -15.22 -2.09
CA PRO A 9 22.10 -15.69 -0.73
C PRO A 9 20.72 -15.88 -0.05
N MET A 10 20.48 -17.10 0.44
CA MET A 10 19.38 -17.43 1.35
C MET A 10 19.37 -16.44 2.52
N GLY A 11 18.25 -15.73 2.69
CA GLY A 11 17.96 -15.00 3.92
C GLY A 11 17.89 -15.93 5.13
N PRO A 12 18.01 -15.39 6.35
CA PRO A 12 18.00 -16.19 7.58
C PRO A 12 16.69 -16.99 7.70
N PRO A 13 16.74 -18.20 8.31
CA PRO A 13 15.55 -19.05 8.46
C PRO A 13 14.47 -18.33 9.29
N CYS A 14 13.27 -18.27 8.71
CA CYS A 14 12.04 -17.73 9.29
C CYS A 14 11.63 -18.58 10.53
N THR A 15 12.17 -18.32 11.73
CA THR A 15 11.63 -18.90 12.98
C THR A 15 10.34 -18.20 13.34
N GLY A 16 9.24 -18.95 13.37
CA GLY A 16 7.90 -18.46 13.66
C GLY A 16 7.77 -17.87 15.06
N VAL A 17 7.32 -16.62 15.13
CA VAL A 17 6.69 -16.07 16.34
C VAL A 17 5.23 -16.49 16.27
N GLY A 18 4.83 -17.41 17.14
CA GLY A 18 3.44 -17.86 17.25
C GLY A 18 2.53 -16.69 17.61
N ALA A 19 1.54 -16.42 16.76
CA ALA A 19 0.47 -15.48 17.06
C ALA A 19 -0.46 -16.11 18.11
N ALA A 20 -0.62 -15.42 19.24
CA ALA A 20 -1.62 -15.75 20.24
C ALA A 20 -3.03 -15.66 19.62
N GLY A 21 -3.80 -16.74 19.76
CA GLY A 21 -5.15 -16.86 19.21
C GLY A 21 -6.12 -15.90 19.86
N GLY A 22 -6.41 -14.78 19.20
CA GLY A 22 -7.58 -13.95 19.43
C GLY A 22 -8.73 -14.42 18.55
N ALA A 23 -9.81 -14.93 19.15
CA ALA A 23 -11.02 -15.36 18.46
C ALA A 23 -11.69 -14.16 17.74
N THR A 24 -11.36 -13.95 16.47
CA THR A 24 -12.01 -12.95 15.63
C THR A 24 -13.33 -13.48 15.06
N ARG A 25 -14.35 -12.63 15.07
CA ARG A 25 -15.63 -12.81 14.38
C ARG A 25 -15.36 -13.09 12.89
N ARG A 26 -15.33 -14.37 12.51
CA ARG A 26 -14.98 -14.88 11.17
C ARG A 26 -15.74 -14.25 9.99
N GLY A 27 -16.87 -13.57 10.22
CA GLY A 27 -17.67 -12.95 9.15
C GLY A 27 -17.16 -11.58 8.66
N SER A 28 -16.56 -10.75 9.50
CA SER A 28 -16.28 -9.35 9.13
C SER A 28 -14.94 -9.14 8.41
N GLY A 29 -13.96 -10.01 8.64
CA GLY A 29 -12.63 -9.90 8.03
C GLY A 29 -12.61 -10.21 6.53
N ALA A 30 -13.30 -11.27 6.11
CA ALA A 30 -13.35 -11.70 4.72
C ALA A 30 -14.08 -10.69 3.81
N GLU A 31 -15.15 -10.06 4.30
CA GLU A 31 -15.89 -9.04 3.55
C GLU A 31 -15.03 -7.78 3.32
N GLN A 32 -14.26 -7.36 4.34
CA GLN A 32 -13.32 -6.26 4.20
C GLN A 32 -12.14 -6.60 3.30
N ALA A 33 -11.60 -7.82 3.41
CA ALA A 33 -10.60 -8.32 2.48
C ALA A 33 -11.11 -8.25 1.03
N ALA A 34 -12.38 -8.60 0.79
CA ALA A 34 -12.99 -8.49 -0.54
C ALA A 34 -13.08 -7.04 -1.01
N VAL A 35 -13.50 -6.09 -0.17
CA VAL A 35 -13.54 -4.65 -0.52
C VAL A 35 -12.14 -4.13 -0.88
N LEU A 36 -11.13 -4.54 -0.13
CA LEU A 36 -9.73 -4.13 -0.35
C LEU A 36 -9.07 -4.83 -1.55
N ALA A 37 -9.54 -6.03 -1.91
CA ALA A 37 -9.03 -6.82 -3.04
C ALA A 37 -9.76 -6.55 -4.37
N THR A 38 -10.93 -5.92 -4.34
CA THR A 38 -11.77 -5.73 -5.54
C THR A 38 -11.33 -4.47 -6.30
N PRO A 39 -10.86 -4.58 -7.56
CA PRO A 39 -10.64 -3.41 -8.40
C PRO A 39 -11.98 -2.68 -8.68
N PRO A 40 -11.99 -1.37 -8.95
CA PRO A 40 -13.24 -0.64 -9.18
C PRO A 40 -14.03 -1.26 -10.34
N ARG A 41 -15.19 -1.85 -10.02
CA ARG A 41 -16.05 -2.60 -10.95
C ARG A 41 -16.67 -1.65 -11.98
N THR A 42 -16.68 -2.08 -13.23
CA THR A 42 -17.34 -1.41 -14.36
C THR A 42 -18.86 -1.57 -14.20
N ALA A 43 -19.56 -0.48 -13.88
CA ALA A 43 -20.99 -0.41 -14.18
C ALA A 43 -21.12 -0.08 -15.68
N LEU A 44 -21.27 -1.12 -16.50
CA LEU A 44 -21.68 -0.99 -17.89
C LEU A 44 -23.22 -0.81 -17.86
N GLU A 45 -23.69 0.43 -17.94
CA GLU A 45 -25.09 0.69 -18.26
C GLU A 45 -25.33 0.31 -19.74
N PRO A 46 -26.49 -0.29 -20.10
CA PRO A 46 -26.74 -0.77 -21.45
C PRO A 46 -26.76 0.39 -22.44
N ALA A 47 -26.00 0.24 -23.53
CA ALA A 47 -25.83 1.23 -24.58
C ALA A 47 -27.17 1.64 -25.19
N GLY A 48 -27.55 2.91 -24.98
CA GLY A 48 -28.54 3.60 -25.80
C GLY A 48 -28.03 3.73 -27.24
N THR A 49 -28.92 3.45 -28.19
CA THR A 49 -28.72 3.40 -29.64
C THR A 49 -28.01 4.66 -30.19
N PRO A 50 -26.99 4.53 -31.07
CA PRO A 50 -26.25 5.69 -31.56
C PRO A 50 -27.03 6.44 -32.65
N THR A 51 -27.49 7.66 -32.33
CA THR A 51 -27.97 8.62 -33.33
C THR A 51 -26.77 9.30 -34.00
N LYS A 52 -26.69 9.15 -35.32
CA LYS A 52 -25.65 9.65 -36.24
C LYS A 52 -25.48 11.18 -36.16
N PRO A 53 -24.27 11.75 -36.04
CA PRO A 53 -24.06 13.18 -36.21
C PRO A 53 -24.02 13.58 -37.70
N PRO A 54 -24.47 14.79 -38.08
CA PRO A 54 -24.44 15.26 -39.45
C PRO A 54 -23.03 15.63 -39.93
N ARG A 55 -22.80 15.40 -41.23
CA ARG A 55 -21.59 15.75 -42.00
C ARG A 55 -21.27 17.24 -41.90
N ALA A 56 -20.05 17.57 -41.47
CA ALA A 56 -19.45 18.88 -41.72
C ALA A 56 -18.67 18.86 -43.04
N VAL A 57 -18.88 19.93 -43.80
CA VAL A 57 -18.41 20.22 -45.15
C VAL A 57 -16.90 20.50 -45.15
N VAL A 58 -16.22 20.00 -46.19
CA VAL A 58 -14.81 20.26 -46.50
C VAL A 58 -14.76 21.41 -47.50
N GLU A 59 -13.91 22.40 -47.26
CA GLU A 59 -13.43 23.34 -48.30
C GLU A 59 -11.89 23.44 -48.18
N PRO A 60 -11.14 23.51 -49.30
CA PRO A 60 -9.70 23.37 -49.33
C PRO A 60 -8.98 24.73 -49.36
N THR A 61 -7.74 24.80 -48.89
CA THR A 61 -6.81 25.85 -49.33
C THR A 61 -5.39 25.29 -49.42
N ASP A 62 -4.86 25.37 -50.63
CA ASP A 62 -3.48 25.14 -51.04
C ASP A 62 -2.49 26.06 -50.29
N ALA A 63 -1.30 25.54 -49.97
CA ALA A 63 -0.07 25.97 -50.64
C ALA A 63 1.20 25.49 -49.91
N ARG A 64 2.06 24.88 -50.74
CA ARG A 64 3.45 24.42 -50.56
C ARG A 64 4.40 25.44 -49.91
N GLN A 65 5.34 24.93 -49.10
CA GLN A 65 6.82 25.04 -49.27
C GLN A 65 7.53 24.31 -48.11
N ARG A 66 8.19 23.17 -48.36
CA ARG A 66 9.62 22.95 -48.69
C ARG A 66 10.62 23.16 -47.53
N ALA A 67 11.19 22.02 -47.13
CA ALA A 67 12.61 21.71 -46.84
C ALA A 67 13.35 22.44 -45.70
N ALA A 68 13.71 21.68 -44.67
CA ALA A 68 15.10 21.40 -44.26
C ALA A 68 15.10 20.66 -42.91
N GLY A 69 15.82 19.55 -42.82
CA GLY A 69 16.38 19.04 -41.55
C GLY A 69 17.90 18.97 -41.69
N PRO A 70 18.64 18.30 -40.79
CA PRO A 70 18.46 18.19 -39.34
C PRO A 70 19.74 18.63 -38.58
N GLU A 71 19.65 19.08 -37.33
CA GLU A 71 20.84 19.21 -36.46
C GLU A 71 20.62 18.48 -35.14
N ALA A 72 21.22 17.28 -35.06
CA ALA A 72 21.33 16.49 -33.85
C ALA A 72 22.56 16.95 -33.04
N LYS A 73 22.34 17.34 -31.79
CA LYS A 73 23.39 17.68 -30.82
C LYS A 73 24.13 16.42 -30.34
N PRO A 74 25.45 16.51 -30.06
CA PRO A 74 26.24 15.36 -29.61
C PRO A 74 26.04 15.05 -28.11
N LYS A 75 26.11 13.75 -27.78
CA LYS A 75 26.20 13.19 -26.42
C LYS A 75 27.50 13.62 -25.72
N PRO A 76 27.50 13.88 -24.40
CA PRO A 76 28.72 13.84 -23.62
C PRO A 76 29.06 12.41 -23.18
N THR A 77 30.35 12.12 -23.28
CA THR A 77 31.07 10.90 -22.95
C THR A 77 31.06 10.59 -21.46
N SER A 78 30.84 9.31 -21.14
CA SER A 78 31.07 8.70 -19.83
C SER A 78 32.58 8.57 -19.58
N GLY A 79 33.06 9.12 -18.47
CA GLY A 79 34.41 8.92 -17.96
C GLY A 79 34.34 8.46 -16.51
N ALA A 80 34.51 7.16 -16.29
CA ALA A 80 34.78 6.57 -14.98
C ALA A 80 36.26 6.80 -14.60
N PRO A 81 36.58 6.77 -13.30
CA PRO A 81 37.83 6.16 -12.88
C PRO A 81 37.64 5.10 -11.77
N GLU A 82 38.43 4.04 -11.91
CA GLU A 82 38.59 2.86 -11.05
C GLU A 82 39.01 3.14 -9.60
N PRO A 83 38.78 2.16 -8.69
CA PRO A 83 39.08 2.30 -7.27
C PRO A 83 40.53 1.97 -6.91
N ARG A 84 41.15 2.87 -6.12
CA ARG A 84 42.45 2.61 -5.49
C ARG A 84 42.28 1.73 -4.26
N ARG A 85 42.81 0.50 -4.36
CA ARG A 85 43.12 -0.39 -3.23
C ARG A 85 44.09 0.29 -2.26
N ARG A 86 43.79 0.25 -0.96
CA ARG A 86 44.82 0.20 0.09
C ARG A 86 44.44 -0.84 1.15
N SER A 87 45.29 -1.85 1.21
CA SER A 87 45.41 -2.83 2.29
C SER A 87 46.28 -2.26 3.41
N ARG A 88 45.89 -2.52 4.66
CA ARG A 88 46.72 -2.66 5.89
C ARG A 88 45.73 -3.02 7.01
N ARG A 89 45.61 -4.29 7.43
CA ARG A 89 46.50 -5.07 8.32
C ARG A 89 46.74 -4.31 9.64
N GLY A 90 46.04 -4.77 10.69
CA GLY A 90 46.14 -4.27 12.05
C GLY A 90 45.46 -5.25 13.00
N SER A 91 46.22 -6.27 13.39
CA SER A 91 45.93 -7.24 14.44
C SER A 91 45.99 -6.57 15.82
N GLY A 92 44.94 -6.75 16.62
CA GLY A 92 44.90 -6.33 18.02
C GLY A 92 44.02 -7.28 18.81
N THR A 93 44.64 -8.28 19.42
CA THR A 93 44.05 -9.20 20.38
C THR A 93 43.73 -8.45 21.68
N GLY A 94 42.43 -8.32 21.97
CA GLY A 94 41.91 -7.77 23.23
C GLY A 94 40.81 -8.70 23.75
N ARG A 95 41.11 -9.34 24.89
CA ARG A 95 40.34 -10.28 25.70
C ARG A 95 38.94 -9.73 26.07
N PRO A 96 37.84 -10.51 25.99
CA PRO A 96 36.54 -10.04 26.49
C PRO A 96 36.48 -10.16 28.01
N GLU A 97 36.29 -9.03 28.69
CA GLU A 97 35.90 -8.97 30.09
C GLU A 97 34.50 -9.56 30.28
N SER A 98 34.38 -10.32 31.37
CA SER A 98 33.21 -11.08 31.76
C SER A 98 32.12 -10.17 32.35
N LEU A 99 30.91 -10.21 31.77
CA LEU A 99 29.70 -9.64 32.36
C LEU A 99 29.22 -10.50 33.53
N PRO A 100 28.87 -9.94 34.70
CA PRO A 100 28.12 -10.66 35.71
C PRO A 100 26.61 -10.64 35.40
N ALA A 101 25.99 -11.75 35.80
CA ALA A 101 24.57 -12.05 35.74
C ALA A 101 23.65 -10.99 36.35
N ARG A 102 22.45 -10.85 35.77
CA ARG A 102 21.15 -11.05 36.43
C ARG A 102 20.03 -10.82 35.40
N ILE A 103 19.38 -11.91 34.98
CA ILE A 103 18.05 -11.83 34.39
C ILE A 103 17.12 -11.45 35.54
N GLY A 104 16.89 -10.15 35.69
CA GLY A 104 15.78 -9.66 36.48
C GLY A 104 14.50 -10.08 35.76
N THR A 105 13.69 -10.88 36.44
CA THR A 105 12.28 -11.05 36.12
C THR A 105 11.66 -9.67 36.13
N ALA A 106 11.48 -9.07 34.95
CA ALA A 106 10.68 -7.87 34.81
C ALA A 106 9.23 -8.25 35.12
N ASP A 107 8.67 -7.61 36.14
CA ASP A 107 7.25 -7.70 36.47
C ASP A 107 6.39 -7.44 35.20
N PRO A 108 5.45 -8.33 34.85
CA PRO A 108 4.60 -8.14 33.66
C PRO A 108 3.56 -7.02 33.81
N GLU A 109 3.55 -6.29 34.91
CA GLU A 109 2.54 -5.28 35.25
C GLU A 109 2.98 -3.83 34.99
N ALA A 110 4.14 -3.62 34.37
CA ALA A 110 4.66 -2.28 34.04
C ALA A 110 4.69 -1.97 32.54
N ALA A 111 3.88 -2.65 31.72
CA ALA A 111 3.53 -2.15 30.40
C ALA A 111 2.54 -0.98 30.58
N GLN A 112 3.07 0.17 31.03
CA GLN A 112 2.32 1.41 31.17
C GLN A 112 1.69 1.76 29.81
N THR A 113 0.36 1.66 29.77
CA THR A 113 -0.52 2.18 28.73
C THR A 113 -0.11 3.59 28.37
N ALA A 114 0.50 3.76 27.19
CA ALA A 114 0.70 5.09 26.63
C ALA A 114 -0.65 5.84 26.67
N PRO A 115 -0.68 7.12 27.05
CA PRO A 115 -1.94 7.86 27.17
C PRO A 115 -2.69 7.77 25.85
N GLN A 116 -3.83 7.08 25.88
CA GLN A 116 -4.69 6.94 24.72
C GLN A 116 -5.20 8.33 24.33
N PRO A 117 -5.23 8.68 23.04
CA PRO A 117 -5.72 9.96 22.60
C PRO A 117 -7.17 10.17 23.07
N PRO A 118 -7.59 11.43 23.33
CA PRO A 118 -8.90 11.72 23.88
C PRO A 118 -9.99 11.19 22.95
N ARG A 119 -10.95 10.42 23.50
CA ARG A 119 -12.08 9.92 22.70
C ARG A 119 -12.96 11.11 22.28
N PRO A 120 -13.29 11.27 20.99
CA PRO A 120 -14.19 12.34 20.55
C PRO A 120 -15.62 12.13 21.08
N PRO A 121 -16.40 13.21 21.27
CA PRO A 121 -17.81 13.10 21.66
C PRO A 121 -18.62 12.37 20.58
N SER A 122 -19.68 11.65 20.96
CA SER A 122 -20.40 10.74 20.06
C SER A 122 -20.95 11.42 18.79
N GLY A 123 -21.43 12.66 18.87
CA GLY A 123 -21.88 13.40 17.69
C GLY A 123 -20.75 13.67 16.68
N LEU A 124 -19.53 13.88 17.19
CA LEU A 124 -18.34 14.04 16.35
C LEU A 124 -17.88 12.70 15.77
N VAL A 125 -17.99 11.60 16.51
CA VAL A 125 -17.70 10.26 16.00
C VAL A 125 -18.53 9.97 14.74
N THR A 126 -19.84 10.23 14.78
CA THR A 126 -20.72 10.05 13.62
C THR A 126 -20.28 10.92 12.43
N ALA A 127 -19.92 12.18 12.68
CA ALA A 127 -19.44 13.08 11.63
C ALA A 127 -18.11 12.61 11.02
N LEU A 128 -17.17 12.11 11.84
CA LEU A 128 -15.91 11.54 11.38
C LEU A 128 -16.13 10.30 10.50
N ALA A 129 -17.03 9.40 10.93
CA ALA A 129 -17.35 8.20 10.16
C ALA A 129 -17.94 8.53 8.78
N ALA A 130 -18.87 9.48 8.72
CA ALA A 130 -19.45 9.97 7.49
C ALA A 130 -18.40 10.62 6.58
N GLU A 131 -17.51 11.43 7.14
CA GLU A 131 -16.47 12.13 6.38
C GLU A 131 -15.44 11.17 5.77
N LEU A 132 -14.98 10.17 6.53
CA LEU A 132 -14.05 9.14 6.03
C LEU A 132 -14.67 8.37 4.85
N THR A 133 -15.93 7.97 4.99
CA THR A 133 -16.66 7.25 3.93
C THR A 133 -16.81 8.13 2.68
N ARG A 134 -17.27 9.37 2.86
CA ARG A 134 -17.44 10.35 1.76
C ARG A 134 -16.14 10.55 0.97
N ARG A 135 -15.00 10.65 1.67
CA ARG A 135 -13.68 10.86 1.05
C ARG A 135 -13.20 9.65 0.26
N ALA A 136 -13.37 8.44 0.81
CA ALA A 136 -13.04 7.22 0.08
C ALA A 136 -13.93 7.06 -1.16
N ASP A 137 -15.22 7.40 -1.07
CA ASP A 137 -16.13 7.40 -2.21
C ASP A 137 -15.75 8.43 -3.26
N GLN A 138 -15.35 9.64 -2.84
CA GLN A 138 -14.84 10.68 -3.72
C GLN A 138 -13.59 10.21 -4.51
N ASP A 139 -12.61 9.59 -3.84
CA ASP A 139 -11.42 9.05 -4.52
C ASP A 139 -11.79 7.93 -5.51
N ARG A 140 -12.72 7.04 -5.14
CA ARG A 140 -13.21 6.00 -6.05
C ARG A 140 -13.89 6.61 -7.28
N ASP A 141 -14.69 7.64 -7.10
CA ASP A 141 -15.40 8.33 -8.18
C ASP A 141 -14.45 9.08 -9.11
N VAL A 142 -13.47 9.79 -8.56
CA VAL A 142 -12.42 10.46 -9.35
C VAL A 142 -11.64 9.42 -10.14
N THR A 143 -11.21 8.32 -9.50
CA THR A 143 -10.51 7.20 -10.17
C THR A 143 -11.35 6.58 -11.29
N ARG A 144 -12.65 6.41 -11.07
CA ARG A 144 -13.59 5.87 -12.08
C ARG A 144 -13.71 6.82 -13.28
N ARG A 145 -13.94 8.11 -13.04
CA ARG A 145 -14.08 9.14 -14.10
C ARG A 145 -12.77 9.34 -14.86
N ALA A 146 -11.64 9.25 -14.17
CA ALA A 146 -10.31 9.32 -14.75
C ALA A 146 -10.11 8.32 -15.90
N ARG A 147 -10.71 7.13 -15.85
CA ARG A 147 -10.60 6.11 -16.91
C ARG A 147 -11.05 6.62 -18.29
N THR A 148 -12.03 7.51 -18.34
CA THR A 148 -12.58 8.10 -19.58
C THR A 148 -12.11 9.53 -19.84
N ALA A 149 -11.40 10.15 -18.88
CA ALA A 149 -10.88 11.50 -19.01
C ALA A 149 -9.62 11.57 -19.89
N PRO A 150 -9.34 12.75 -20.51
CA PRO A 150 -8.08 13.02 -21.21
C PRO A 150 -6.87 12.79 -20.30
N ALA A 151 -5.79 12.22 -20.85
CA ALA A 151 -4.60 11.83 -20.10
C ALA A 151 -3.98 12.98 -19.28
N SER A 152 -4.04 14.22 -19.80
CA SER A 152 -3.47 15.41 -19.15
C SER A 152 -4.18 15.85 -17.88
N ARG A 153 -5.47 15.51 -17.69
CA ARG A 153 -6.24 15.84 -16.47
C ARG A 153 -6.36 14.65 -15.53
N ARG A 154 -6.36 13.44 -16.08
CA ARG A 154 -6.54 12.17 -15.34
C ARG A 154 -5.70 12.07 -14.07
N ARG A 155 -4.39 12.28 -14.20
CA ARG A 155 -3.45 12.11 -13.08
C ARG A 155 -3.56 13.24 -12.07
N ARG A 156 -3.70 14.47 -12.56
CA ARG A 156 -3.84 15.66 -11.72
C ARG A 156 -5.06 15.57 -10.80
N ASP A 157 -6.22 15.24 -11.34
CA ASP A 157 -7.47 15.20 -10.55
C ASP A 157 -7.41 14.12 -9.46
N ILE A 158 -6.80 12.96 -9.77
CA ILE A 158 -6.56 11.87 -8.81
C ILE A 158 -5.58 12.33 -7.72
N ASP A 159 -4.43 12.88 -8.11
CA ASP A 159 -3.38 13.27 -7.17
C ASP A 159 -3.86 14.39 -6.22
N GLU A 160 -4.61 15.38 -6.73
CA GLU A 160 -5.24 16.45 -5.94
C GLU A 160 -6.26 15.87 -4.94
N CYS A 161 -7.12 14.95 -5.38
CA CYS A 161 -8.11 14.29 -4.50
C CYS A 161 -7.42 13.50 -3.38
N ARG A 162 -6.38 12.73 -3.71
CA ARG A 162 -5.66 11.89 -2.75
C ARG A 162 -4.86 12.70 -1.75
N ALA A 163 -4.22 13.79 -2.19
CA ALA A 163 -3.53 14.71 -1.29
C ALA A 163 -4.49 15.33 -0.27
N GLY A 164 -5.63 15.86 -0.73
CA GLY A 164 -6.64 16.44 0.17
C GLY A 164 -7.28 15.42 1.12
N ASN A 165 -7.40 14.16 0.70
CA ASN A 165 -7.88 13.08 1.57
C ASN A 165 -6.84 12.68 2.63
N ALA A 166 -5.56 12.58 2.25
CA ALA A 166 -4.47 12.30 3.17
C ALA A 166 -4.34 13.38 4.24
N GLU A 167 -4.45 14.66 3.87
CA GLU A 167 -4.40 15.77 4.83
C GLU A 167 -5.51 15.68 5.87
N ALA A 168 -6.75 15.41 5.43
CA ALA A 168 -7.88 15.26 6.34
C ALA A 168 -7.73 14.05 7.27
N LEU A 169 -7.25 12.91 6.76
CA LEU A 169 -6.96 11.75 7.61
C LEU A 169 -5.85 12.08 8.62
N ALA A 170 -4.80 12.80 8.22
CA ALA A 170 -3.72 13.19 9.11
C ALA A 170 -4.22 14.10 10.26
N VAL A 171 -5.17 15.00 10.00
CA VAL A 171 -5.81 15.81 11.06
C VAL A 171 -6.53 14.91 12.07
N ILE A 172 -7.28 13.91 11.60
CA ILE A 172 -8.00 12.96 12.45
C ILE A 172 -7.01 12.16 13.29
N VAL A 173 -5.99 11.58 12.65
CA VAL A 173 -4.98 10.74 13.29
C VAL A 173 -4.21 11.51 14.35
N ARG A 174 -3.79 12.74 14.08
CA ARG A 174 -3.07 13.59 15.06
C ARG A 174 -3.91 13.88 16.30
N ARG A 175 -5.23 13.99 16.16
CA ARG A 175 -6.12 14.43 17.26
C ARG A 175 -6.69 13.26 18.06
N TYR A 176 -7.01 12.16 17.40
CA TYR A 176 -7.79 11.06 17.96
C TYR A 176 -7.12 9.68 17.81
N GLY A 177 -5.91 9.63 17.23
CA GLY A 177 -5.28 8.36 16.86
C GLY A 177 -5.94 7.73 15.64
N TRP A 178 -5.58 6.47 15.38
CA TRP A 178 -6.14 5.74 14.24
C TRP A 178 -7.67 5.57 14.38
N PRO A 179 -8.49 5.88 13.36
CA PRO A 179 -9.93 5.68 13.40
C PRO A 179 -10.27 4.18 13.32
N THR A 180 -10.23 3.52 14.48
CA THR A 180 -10.50 2.09 14.64
C THR A 180 -11.95 1.74 14.33
N ALA A 181 -12.21 0.44 14.10
CA ALA A 181 -13.56 -0.05 13.86
C ALA A 181 -14.47 0.13 15.09
N GLU A 182 -13.91 0.08 16.31
CA GLU A 182 -14.64 0.41 17.53
C GLU A 182 -15.03 1.90 17.59
N LEU A 183 -14.16 2.79 17.13
CA LEU A 183 -14.43 4.22 17.20
C LEU A 183 -15.45 4.66 16.15
N VAL A 184 -15.21 4.36 14.88
CA VAL A 184 -15.99 4.93 13.75
C VAL A 184 -16.84 3.90 13.01
N GLY A 185 -16.83 2.64 13.44
CA GLY A 185 -17.46 1.54 12.73
C GLY A 185 -16.57 0.96 11.63
N VAL A 186 -16.84 -0.31 11.28
CA VAL A 186 -16.08 -1.07 10.27
C VAL A 186 -16.00 -0.37 8.90
N PRO A 187 -17.09 0.19 8.33
CA PRO A 187 -17.04 0.82 7.02
C PRO A 187 -16.11 2.03 6.98
N ALA A 188 -16.22 2.92 7.96
CA ALA A 188 -15.40 4.13 8.04
C ALA A 188 -13.93 3.81 8.38
N SER A 189 -13.69 2.80 9.20
CA SER A 189 -12.33 2.33 9.48
C SER A 189 -11.66 1.75 8.22
N THR A 190 -12.41 1.00 7.40
CA THR A 190 -11.95 0.52 6.09
C THR A 190 -11.71 1.68 5.12
N ALA A 191 -12.59 2.69 5.13
CA ALA A 191 -12.43 3.90 4.33
C ALA A 191 -11.15 4.68 4.72
N ALA A 192 -10.84 4.75 6.01
CA ALA A 192 -9.60 5.36 6.49
C ALA A 192 -8.36 4.63 5.98
N LEU A 193 -8.35 3.28 6.01
CA LEU A 193 -7.27 2.49 5.41
C LEU A 193 -7.14 2.78 3.91
N MET A 194 -8.25 2.87 3.17
CA MET A 194 -8.21 3.17 1.73
C MET A 194 -7.63 4.53 1.43
N ILE A 195 -8.01 5.55 2.21
CA ILE A 195 -7.39 6.88 2.12
C ILE A 195 -5.89 6.80 2.42
N LEU A 196 -5.47 6.02 3.42
CA LEU A 196 -4.07 5.85 3.79
C LEU A 196 -3.24 5.16 2.69
N LEU A 197 -3.74 4.07 2.09
CA LEU A 197 -3.03 3.38 1.00
C LEU A 197 -2.83 4.28 -0.24
N HIS A 198 -3.71 5.27 -0.42
CA HIS A 198 -3.62 6.24 -1.50
C HIS A 198 -2.90 7.54 -1.12
N ALA A 199 -2.52 7.71 0.15
CA ALA A 199 -1.80 8.90 0.60
C ALA A 199 -0.45 8.98 -0.13
N PRO A 200 -0.01 10.16 -0.60
CA PRO A 200 1.27 10.28 -1.32
C PRO A 200 2.48 10.19 -0.38
N ASP A 201 2.33 10.65 0.87
CA ASP A 201 3.40 10.74 1.86
C ASP A 201 3.73 9.38 2.50
N ALA A 202 4.95 8.90 2.29
CA ALA A 202 5.45 7.63 2.82
C ALA A 202 5.67 7.65 4.33
N ASP A 203 6.14 8.78 4.88
CA ASP A 203 6.39 8.91 6.32
C ASP A 203 5.08 8.86 7.09
N PHE A 204 4.02 9.46 6.53
CA PHE A 204 2.67 9.34 7.08
C PHE A 204 2.13 7.90 7.06
N ARG A 205 2.37 7.15 5.98
CA ARG A 205 2.00 5.72 5.89
C ARG A 205 2.72 4.89 6.95
N LEU A 206 4.02 5.11 7.12
CA LEU A 206 4.84 4.43 8.13
C LEU A 206 4.39 4.78 9.56
N ALA A 207 4.10 6.04 9.85
CA ALA A 207 3.59 6.45 11.15
C ALA A 207 2.23 5.79 11.47
N CYS A 208 1.36 5.64 10.46
CA CYS A 208 0.07 4.97 10.64
C CYS A 208 0.19 3.44 10.73
N LEU A 209 1.19 2.82 10.11
CA LEU A 209 1.46 1.39 10.20
C LEU A 209 1.57 0.96 11.67
N ASP A 210 2.34 1.68 12.49
CA ASP A 210 2.51 1.38 13.91
C ASP A 210 1.20 1.50 14.71
N LEU A 211 0.39 2.51 14.40
CA LEU A 211 -0.92 2.71 15.04
C LEU A 211 -1.89 1.58 14.69
N ILE A 212 -1.91 1.17 13.42
CA ILE A 212 -2.76 0.08 12.93
C ILE A 212 -2.29 -1.26 13.52
N ALA A 213 -0.98 -1.50 13.59
CA ALA A 213 -0.41 -2.72 14.16
C ALA A 213 -0.84 -2.90 15.62
N ARG A 214 -0.74 -1.84 16.43
CA ARG A 214 -1.20 -1.84 17.83
C ARG A 214 -2.71 -2.06 17.91
N ALA A 215 -3.49 -1.29 17.16
CA ALA A 215 -4.95 -1.43 17.18
C ALA A 215 -5.44 -2.81 16.71
N ALA A 216 -4.71 -3.47 15.80
CA ALA A 216 -5.01 -4.83 15.35
C ALA A 216 -4.64 -5.87 16.42
N ALA A 217 -3.48 -5.72 17.08
CA ALA A 217 -3.07 -6.59 18.18
C ALA A 217 -4.06 -6.52 19.36
N ASP A 218 -4.59 -5.33 19.64
CA ASP A 218 -5.59 -5.08 20.69
C ASP A 218 -7.02 -5.47 20.27
N GLY A 219 -7.23 -5.89 19.01
CA GLY A 219 -8.54 -6.30 18.48
C GLY A 219 -9.50 -5.16 18.15
N HIS A 220 -9.06 -3.90 18.25
CA HIS A 220 -9.85 -2.71 17.87
C HIS A 220 -9.91 -2.47 16.36
N CYS A 221 -8.99 -3.08 15.60
CA CYS A 221 -8.88 -2.98 14.16
C CYS A 221 -8.81 -4.38 13.52
N PRO A 222 -9.46 -4.61 12.37
CA PRO A 222 -9.34 -5.86 11.64
C PRO A 222 -7.88 -6.16 11.26
N ALA A 223 -7.39 -7.38 11.53
CA ALA A 223 -6.02 -7.78 11.23
C ALA A 223 -5.63 -7.61 9.75
N VAL A 224 -6.61 -7.73 8.85
CA VAL A 224 -6.43 -7.46 7.42
C VAL A 224 -5.98 -6.02 7.14
N HIS A 225 -6.37 -5.03 7.95
CA HIS A 225 -5.92 -3.65 7.76
C HIS A 225 -4.41 -3.54 7.90
N HIS A 226 -3.84 -4.16 8.95
CA HIS A 226 -2.40 -4.23 9.15
C HIS A 226 -1.69 -4.91 7.98
N ALA A 227 -2.23 -6.04 7.50
CA ALA A 227 -1.64 -6.77 6.38
C ALA A 227 -1.48 -5.92 5.11
N TYR A 228 -2.49 -5.11 4.78
CA TYR A 228 -2.45 -4.21 3.62
C TYR A 228 -1.43 -3.07 3.78
N ILE A 229 -1.44 -2.35 4.91
CA ILE A 229 -0.51 -1.22 5.08
C ILE A 229 0.94 -1.69 5.23
N ALA A 230 1.18 -2.84 5.87
CA ALA A 230 2.51 -3.42 6.03
C ALA A 230 3.14 -3.77 4.68
N ASP A 231 2.40 -4.48 3.82
CA ASP A 231 2.87 -4.80 2.48
C ASP A 231 3.02 -3.55 1.60
N HIS A 232 2.15 -2.54 1.76
CA HIS A 232 2.29 -1.28 1.04
C HIS A 232 3.61 -0.58 1.39
N CYS A 233 3.93 -0.47 2.68
CA CYS A 233 5.17 0.13 3.15
C CYS A 233 6.39 -0.70 2.73
N ALA A 234 6.32 -2.03 2.78
CA ALA A 234 7.39 -2.90 2.33
C ALA A 234 7.73 -2.66 0.85
N VAL A 235 6.72 -2.61 -0.02
CA VAL A 235 6.93 -2.32 -1.46
C VAL A 235 7.51 -0.93 -1.67
N ASP A 236 7.02 0.08 -0.95
CA ASP A 236 7.54 1.45 -1.05
C ASP A 236 9.01 1.55 -0.65
N LEU A 237 9.46 0.70 0.28
CA LEU A 237 10.86 0.57 0.73
C LEU A 237 11.71 -0.36 -0.16
N GLY A 238 11.12 -1.00 -1.18
CA GLY A 238 11.82 -1.98 -2.03
C GLY A 238 12.04 -3.33 -1.36
N GLU A 239 11.31 -3.63 -0.28
CA GLU A 239 11.39 -4.87 0.48
C GLU A 239 10.34 -5.90 0.03
N PRO A 240 10.62 -7.21 0.20
CA PRO A 240 9.63 -8.24 -0.09
C PRO A 240 8.47 -8.20 0.92
N GLN A 241 7.26 -8.32 0.38
CA GLN A 241 5.98 -8.34 1.10
C GLN A 241 5.87 -9.57 2.02
N PHE A 242 5.05 -9.49 3.07
CA PHE A 242 4.80 -10.62 3.97
C PHE A 242 3.48 -11.34 3.68
N TYR A 243 2.43 -10.59 3.31
CA TYR A 243 1.09 -11.12 3.02
C TYR A 243 0.75 -11.15 1.53
N GLY A 244 1.58 -10.55 0.67
CA GLY A 244 1.43 -10.56 -0.78
C GLY A 244 0.18 -9.83 -1.28
N THR A 245 -0.24 -8.75 -0.60
CA THR A 245 -1.46 -8.00 -0.94
C THR A 245 -1.27 -7.05 -2.13
N ARG A 246 -0.05 -6.57 -2.39
CA ARG A 246 0.27 -5.67 -3.51
C ARG A 246 0.56 -6.46 -4.78
N ILE A 247 -0.13 -6.04 -5.83
CA ILE A 247 0.02 -6.54 -7.20
C ILE A 247 0.57 -5.40 -8.05
N ASP A 248 1.55 -5.71 -8.89
CA ASP A 248 2.08 -4.81 -9.89
C ASP A 248 1.00 -4.56 -10.97
N PRO A 249 0.56 -3.31 -11.18
CA PRO A 249 -0.50 -2.99 -12.13
C PRO A 249 -0.07 -3.17 -13.60
N GLU A 250 1.22 -3.25 -13.91
CA GLU A 250 1.72 -3.45 -15.26
C GLU A 250 1.82 -4.94 -15.59
N THR A 251 2.42 -5.73 -14.69
CA THR A 251 2.65 -7.16 -14.91
C THR A 251 1.51 -8.04 -14.42
N PHE A 252 0.60 -7.52 -13.58
CA PHE A 252 -0.46 -8.25 -12.88
C PHE A 252 0.07 -9.43 -12.06
N ARG A 253 1.32 -9.33 -11.60
CA ARG A 253 1.97 -10.28 -10.70
C ARG A 253 2.13 -9.66 -9.33
N PRO A 254 2.15 -10.46 -8.24
CA PRO A 254 2.50 -9.93 -6.93
C PRO A 254 3.93 -9.37 -6.96
N TYR A 255 4.17 -8.28 -6.23
CA TYR A 255 5.55 -7.89 -5.89
C TYR A 255 6.23 -9.01 -5.09
N PRO A 256 7.57 -9.07 -5.02
CA PRO A 256 8.30 -10.13 -4.33
C PRO A 256 7.73 -10.41 -2.93
N VAL A 257 7.59 -11.70 -2.58
CA VAL A 257 7.03 -12.15 -1.30
C VAL A 257 8.12 -12.87 -0.50
N ARG A 258 8.22 -12.53 0.78
CA ARG A 258 9.10 -13.17 1.75
C ARG A 258 8.54 -14.54 2.16
N CYS A 259 9.39 -15.56 2.18
CA CYS A 259 9.03 -16.94 2.58
C CYS A 259 7.68 -17.37 1.91
N PRO A 260 7.63 -17.55 0.57
CA PRO A 260 6.40 -17.90 -0.16
C PRO A 260 5.75 -19.21 0.32
N GLU A 261 6.56 -20.15 0.80
CA GLU A 261 6.13 -21.39 1.42
C GLU A 261 5.43 -21.06 2.75
N GLY A 262 4.10 -21.10 2.77
CA GLY A 262 3.27 -20.72 3.93
C GLY A 262 2.56 -19.37 3.80
N LEU A 263 2.65 -18.70 2.64
CA LEU A 263 1.94 -17.44 2.40
C LEU A 263 0.43 -17.56 2.66
N ASP A 264 -0.22 -18.59 2.13
CA ASP A 264 -1.68 -18.75 2.25
C ASP A 264 -2.14 -19.06 3.68
N GLU A 265 -1.27 -19.63 4.52
CA GLU A 265 -1.53 -19.82 5.95
C GLU A 265 -1.55 -18.47 6.66
N ARG A 266 -0.51 -17.64 6.45
CA ARG A 266 -0.45 -16.29 7.02
C ARG A 266 -1.61 -15.41 6.54
N ARG A 267 -2.00 -15.54 5.28
CA ARG A 267 -3.17 -14.85 4.70
C ARG A 267 -4.45 -15.29 5.40
N ARG A 268 -4.66 -16.58 5.60
CA ARG A 268 -5.82 -17.12 6.32
C ARG A 268 -5.92 -16.57 7.74
N ASP A 269 -4.79 -16.49 8.45
CA ASP A 269 -4.75 -16.03 9.84
C ASP A 269 -5.23 -14.58 10.02
N VAL A 270 -5.03 -13.73 8.99
CA VAL A 270 -5.50 -12.34 8.98
C VAL A 270 -6.82 -12.14 8.23
N GLY A 271 -7.45 -13.21 7.74
CA GLY A 271 -8.74 -13.18 7.04
C GLY A 271 -8.65 -12.87 5.54
N LEU A 272 -7.47 -12.97 4.93
CA LEU A 272 -7.27 -12.88 3.49
C LEU A 272 -7.54 -14.23 2.80
N ALA A 273 -8.16 -14.19 1.62
CA ALA A 273 -8.28 -15.35 0.74
C ALA A 273 -6.89 -15.79 0.20
N PRO A 274 -6.71 -17.04 -0.25
CA PRO A 274 -5.49 -17.49 -0.90
C PRO A 274 -5.05 -16.55 -2.03
N LEU A 275 -3.74 -16.37 -2.22
CA LEU A 275 -3.22 -15.40 -3.20
C LEU A 275 -3.74 -15.71 -4.62
N GLU A 276 -3.78 -16.98 -5.02
CA GLU A 276 -4.25 -17.37 -6.35
C GLU A 276 -5.72 -17.03 -6.60
N GLU A 277 -6.55 -16.95 -5.56
CA GLU A 277 -7.95 -16.52 -5.71
C GLU A 277 -8.05 -15.02 -6.01
N GLN A 278 -7.23 -14.20 -5.35
CA GLN A 278 -7.10 -12.78 -5.66
C GLN A 278 -6.60 -12.58 -7.09
N LEU A 279 -5.57 -13.34 -7.51
CA LEU A 279 -5.04 -13.27 -8.87
C LEU A 279 -6.08 -13.69 -9.93
N ARG A 280 -6.89 -14.73 -9.65
CA ARG A 280 -8.01 -15.12 -10.50
C ARG A 280 -9.03 -14.00 -10.68
N THR A 281 -9.42 -13.33 -9.59
CA THR A 281 -10.36 -12.20 -9.64
C THR A 281 -9.81 -11.05 -10.50
N LEU A 282 -8.53 -10.73 -10.37
CA LEU A 282 -7.90 -9.66 -11.18
C LEU A 282 -7.85 -10.01 -12.67
N ARG A 283 -7.63 -11.28 -13.03
CA ARG A 283 -7.66 -11.74 -14.42
C ARG A 283 -9.06 -11.64 -15.05
N LEU A 284 -10.13 -11.73 -14.26
CA LEU A 284 -11.52 -11.66 -14.72
C LEU A 284 -12.02 -10.22 -14.98
N VAL A 285 -11.35 -9.21 -14.43
CA VAL A 285 -11.74 -7.79 -14.58
C VAL A 285 -10.95 -7.09 -15.69
N ARG A 286 -10.04 -7.81 -16.35
CA ARG A 286 -9.31 -7.35 -17.55
C ARG A 286 -10.23 -7.28 -18.76
#